data_AF-A0A4Y2TXU5-F1
#
_entry.id   AF-A0A4Y2TXU5-F1
#
_cell.length_a   1.000
_cell.length_b   1.000
_cell.length_c   1.000
_cell.angle_alpha   90.00
_cell.angle_beta   90.00
_cell.angle_gamma   90.00
#
_symmetry.space_group_name_H-M   'P 1'
#
loop_
_entity.id
_entity.type
_entity.pdbx_description
1 polymer ?
#
loop_
_entity_poly.entity_id
_entity_poly.type
_entity_poly.pdbx_seq_one_letter_code
_entity_poly.pdbx_strand_id
1 'polypeptide(L)'
;MTQISGIKLIDDFTDTVKHMRYCTPQNLFLLYNATFSCIPARYKEIHLINKSIFLAAVWAVLKHLLSEKMRKRFFFHSNPEDLLNHFPRSIIPTKYGGSLSNYHDAELMRKMNKDHGNCPEGGQPNYF
;
A
#
# COMPACT_ATOMS: atom_id res chain seq x y z
N MET A 1 -12.05 7.34 14.00
CA MET A 1 -10.77 7.11 14.72
C MET A 1 -9.54 7.10 13.80
N THR A 2 -9.62 6.58 12.57
CA THR A 2 -8.48 6.47 11.63
C THR A 2 -7.73 7.78 11.36
N GLN A 3 -8.42 8.92 11.28
CA GLN A 3 -7.78 10.23 11.07
C GLN A 3 -6.77 10.61 12.17
N ILE A 4 -7.02 10.19 13.42
CA ILE A 4 -6.13 10.47 14.57
C ILE A 4 -5.00 9.43 14.63
N SER A 5 -5.36 8.15 14.56
CA SER A 5 -4.45 7.02 14.71
C SER A 5 -3.48 6.85 13.53
N GLY A 6 -3.91 7.25 12.34
CA GLY A 6 -3.18 7.07 11.09
C GLY A 6 -3.26 5.65 10.53
N ILE A 7 -2.44 5.39 9.50
CA ILE A 7 -2.48 4.17 8.69
C ILE A 7 -1.08 3.56 8.62
N LYS A 8 -0.98 2.24 8.76
CA LYS A 8 0.20 1.46 8.37
C LYS A 8 -0.13 0.65 7.11
N LEU A 9 0.72 0.73 6.09
CA LEU A 9 0.52 0.07 4.81
C LEU A 9 1.46 -1.14 4.66
N ILE A 10 0.98 -2.21 4.05
CA ILE A 10 1.79 -3.37 3.66
C ILE A 10 1.61 -3.54 2.15
N ASP A 11 2.69 -3.39 1.40
CA ASP A 11 2.72 -3.56 -0.05
C ASP A 11 3.59 -4.77 -0.41
N ASP A 12 2.98 -5.72 -1.12
CA ASP A 12 3.61 -6.94 -1.59
C ASP A 12 4.08 -6.79 -3.03
N PHE A 13 5.40 -6.85 -3.24
CA PHE A 13 6.01 -6.68 -4.57
C PHE A 13 6.23 -7.99 -5.34
N THR A 14 5.63 -9.10 -4.93
CA THR A 14 5.64 -10.37 -5.68
C THR A 14 5.03 -10.19 -7.07
N ASP A 15 5.68 -10.74 -8.10
CA ASP A 15 5.23 -10.71 -9.51
C ASP A 15 4.90 -9.33 -10.10
N THR A 16 5.52 -8.27 -9.57
CA THR A 16 5.24 -6.88 -9.97
C THR A 16 6.01 -6.40 -11.20
N VAL A 17 6.96 -7.18 -11.72
CA VAL A 17 7.81 -6.80 -12.87
C VAL A 17 6.98 -6.43 -14.11
N LYS A 18 5.84 -7.11 -14.32
CA LYS A 18 4.89 -6.80 -15.42
C LYS A 18 4.32 -5.37 -15.36
N HIS A 19 4.32 -4.74 -14.19
CA HIS A 19 3.83 -3.38 -14.01
C HIS A 19 4.91 -2.32 -14.30
N MET A 20 6.17 -2.71 -14.49
CA MET A 20 7.31 -1.81 -14.66
C MET A 20 7.12 -0.79 -15.80
N ARG A 21 6.48 -1.20 -16.91
CA ARG A 21 6.20 -0.32 -18.04
C ARG A 21 5.34 0.90 -17.70
N TYR A 22 4.56 0.84 -16.62
CA TYR A 22 3.69 1.92 -16.18
C TYR A 22 4.37 2.88 -15.19
N CYS A 23 5.54 2.52 -14.67
CA CYS A 23 6.29 3.32 -13.70
C CYS A 23 7.24 4.32 -14.38
N THR A 24 6.70 5.11 -15.31
CA THR A 24 7.42 6.25 -15.86
C THR A 24 7.67 7.29 -14.75
N PRO A 25 8.72 8.14 -14.84
CA PRO A 25 8.98 9.18 -13.85
C PRO A 25 7.75 10.08 -13.59
N GLN A 26 7.01 10.43 -14.63
CA GLN A 26 5.78 11.21 -14.54
C GLN A 26 4.70 10.49 -13.71
N ASN A 27 4.48 9.20 -13.98
CA ASN A 27 3.50 8.41 -13.25
C ASN A 27 3.91 8.19 -11.79
N LEU A 28 5.20 7.99 -11.51
CA LEU A 28 5.72 7.88 -10.15
C LEU A 28 5.57 9.19 -9.36
N PHE A 29 5.80 10.33 -10.01
CA PHE A 29 5.57 11.64 -9.41
C PHE A 29 4.08 11.88 -9.10
N LEU A 30 3.19 11.50 -10.03
CA LEU A 30 1.75 11.58 -9.83
C LEU A 30 1.31 10.68 -8.66
N LEU A 31 1.76 9.43 -8.64
CA LEU A 31 1.49 8.47 -7.55
C LEU A 31 1.94 9.03 -6.20
N TYR A 32 3.14 9.59 -6.14
CA TYR A 32 3.69 10.19 -4.92
C TYR A 32 2.81 11.34 -4.42
N ASN A 33 2.49 12.32 -5.28
CA ASN A 33 1.72 13.49 -4.87
C ASN A 33 0.29 13.12 -4.48
N ALA A 34 -0.36 12.30 -5.30
CA ALA A 34 -1.71 11.82 -5.00
C ALA A 34 -1.75 11.14 -3.63
N THR A 35 -0.80 10.22 -3.37
CA THR A 35 -0.79 9.43 -2.14
C THR A 35 -0.42 10.27 -0.92
N PHE A 36 0.68 11.02 -0.95
CA PHE A 36 1.26 11.60 0.26
C PHE A 36 1.00 13.10 0.44
N SER A 37 0.65 13.82 -0.63
CA SER A 37 0.42 15.27 -0.58
C SER A 37 -1.07 15.62 -0.66
N CYS A 38 -1.86 14.89 -1.44
CA CYS A 38 -3.26 15.24 -1.73
C CYS A 38 -4.26 14.52 -0.81
N ILE A 39 -4.01 13.27 -0.43
CA ILE A 39 -4.91 12.54 0.47
C ILE A 39 -4.66 13.01 1.91
N PRO A 40 -5.69 13.44 2.67
CA PRO A 40 -5.58 13.84 4.07
C PRO A 40 -5.43 12.62 4.99
N ALA A 41 -4.47 11.75 4.69
CA ALA A 41 -4.15 10.54 5.44
C ALA A 41 -2.84 10.69 6.21
N ARG A 42 -2.82 10.16 7.43
CA ARG A 42 -1.62 10.13 8.27
C ARG A 42 -0.91 8.79 8.15
N TYR A 43 0.00 8.66 7.20
CA TYR A 43 0.86 7.49 7.06
C TYR A 43 1.81 7.38 8.26
N LYS A 44 1.82 6.22 8.91
CA LYS A 44 2.69 5.94 10.07
C LYS A 44 3.89 5.11 9.65
N GLU A 45 3.64 4.00 8.96
CA GLU A 45 4.65 3.05 8.49
C GLU A 45 4.19 2.47 7.15
N ILE A 46 5.13 2.23 6.24
CA ILE A 46 4.90 1.64 4.91
C ILE A 46 5.88 0.48 4.78
N HIS A 47 5.36 -0.73 4.77
CA HIS A 47 6.13 -1.97 4.76
C HIS A 47 6.13 -2.57 3.36
N LEU A 48 7.31 -2.70 2.79
CA LEU A 48 7.53 -3.25 1.46
C LEU A 48 8.13 -4.64 1.63
N ILE A 49 7.40 -5.67 1.21
CA ILE A 49 7.82 -7.07 1.29
C ILE A 49 8.10 -7.61 -0.12
N ASN A 50 8.84 -8.72 -0.20
CA ASN A 50 9.21 -9.39 -1.44
C ASN A 50 10.05 -8.49 -2.37
N LYS A 51 11.32 -8.31 -1.98
CA LYS A 51 12.28 -7.45 -2.69
C LYS A 51 12.45 -7.93 -4.14
N SER A 52 12.01 -7.08 -5.08
CA SER A 52 12.23 -7.28 -6.51
C SER A 52 13.19 -6.23 -7.07
N ILE A 53 13.81 -6.52 -8.22
CA ILE A 53 14.61 -5.53 -8.97
C ILE A 53 13.75 -4.31 -9.31
N PHE A 54 12.47 -4.54 -9.60
CA PHE A 54 11.49 -3.49 -9.84
C PHE A 54 11.31 -2.56 -8.63
N LEU A 55 11.18 -3.11 -7.41
CA LEU A 55 11.08 -2.30 -6.19
C LEU A 55 12.32 -1.42 -6.01
N ALA A 56 13.52 -1.96 -6.24
CA ALA A 56 14.77 -1.20 -6.12
C ALA A 56 14.82 -0.04 -7.12
N ALA A 57 14.38 -0.26 -8.36
CA ALA A 57 14.33 0.77 -9.40
C ALA A 57 13.33 1.89 -9.05
N VAL A 58 12.12 1.53 -8.63
CA VAL A 58 11.09 2.49 -8.20
C VAL A 58 11.57 3.31 -7.01
N TRP A 59 12.18 2.67 -6.01
CA TRP A 59 12.71 3.36 -4.84
C TRP A 59 13.85 4.32 -5.18
N ALA A 60 14.71 3.96 -6.14
CA ALA A 60 15.80 4.82 -6.59
C ALA A 60 15.29 6.18 -7.11
N VAL A 61 14.09 6.23 -7.68
CA VAL A 61 13.42 7.47 -8.11
C VAL A 61 12.66 8.12 -6.94
N LEU A 62 11.77 7.36 -6.27
CA LEU A 62 10.87 7.91 -5.25
C LEU A 62 11.60 8.51 -4.05
N LYS A 63 12.75 7.96 -3.65
CA LYS A 63 13.51 8.45 -2.49
C LYS A 63 13.91 9.93 -2.61
N HIS A 64 14.07 10.45 -3.83
CA HIS A 64 14.41 11.85 -4.07
C HIS A 64 13.20 12.78 -3.99
N LEU A 65 11.99 12.26 -4.21
CA LEU A 65 10.74 13.01 -4.08
C LEU A 65 10.26 13.09 -2.61
N LEU A 66 10.70 12.13 -1.79
CA LEU A 66 10.25 11.97 -0.41
C LEU A 66 10.96 12.91 0.57
N SER A 67 10.18 13.60 1.40
CA SER A 67 10.70 14.29 2.59
C SER A 67 11.46 13.32 3.51
N GLU A 68 12.40 13.84 4.33
CA GLU A 68 13.15 13.01 5.28
C GLU A 68 12.23 12.25 6.24
N LYS A 69 11.18 12.92 6.74
CA LYS A 69 10.15 12.31 7.59
C LYS A 69 9.47 11.13 6.92
N MET A 70 9.17 11.23 5.63
CA MET A 70 8.54 10.12 4.91
C MET A 70 9.52 9.01 4.59
N ARG A 71 10.76 9.32 4.21
CA ARG A 71 11.80 8.29 4.00
C ARG A 71 11.98 7.39 5.23
N LYS A 72 11.97 7.97 6.43
CA LYS A 72 12.06 7.22 7.71
C LYS A 72 10.86 6.31 8.02
N ARG A 73 9.78 6.39 7.24
CA ARG A 73 8.56 5.59 7.42
C ARG A 73 8.46 4.42 6.45
N PHE A 74 9.39 4.31 5.50
CA PHE A 74 9.49 3.14 4.61
C PHE A 74 10.36 2.08 5.27
N PHE A 75 9.82 0.87 5.39
CA PHE A 75 10.48 -0.31 5.91
C PHE A 75 10.56 -1.36 4.80
N PHE A 76 11.76 -1.80 4.48
CA PHE A 76 12.02 -2.82 3.47
C PHE A 76 12.33 -4.12 4.18
N HIS A 77 11.53 -5.14 3.94
CA HIS A 77 11.67 -6.44 4.59
C HIS A 77 12.30 -7.44 3.63
N SER A 78 13.17 -8.30 4.16
CA SER A 78 13.78 -9.37 3.37
C SER A 78 12.81 -10.55 3.27
N ASN A 79 12.12 -10.86 4.37
CA ASN A 79 11.14 -11.94 4.45
C ASN A 79 9.78 -11.39 4.90
N PRO A 80 8.65 -11.94 4.42
CA PRO A 80 7.32 -11.52 4.87
C PRO A 80 7.11 -11.64 6.39
N GLU A 81 7.73 -12.62 7.04
CA GLU A 81 7.63 -12.86 8.49
C GLU A 81 8.19 -11.70 9.32
N ASP A 82 9.06 -10.85 8.75
CA ASP A 82 9.60 -9.66 9.41
C ASP A 82 8.48 -8.67 9.80
N LEU A 83 7.32 -8.75 9.13
CA LEU A 83 6.12 -7.99 9.49
C LEU A 83 5.66 -8.24 10.93
N LEU A 84 5.92 -9.43 11.49
CA LEU A 84 5.53 -9.78 12.86
C LEU A 84 6.27 -8.95 13.93
N ASN A 85 7.37 -8.28 13.57
CA ASN A 85 8.04 -7.32 14.45
C ASN A 85 7.27 -5.99 14.59
N HIS A 86 6.36 -5.70 13.67
CA HIS A 86 5.63 -4.44 13.58
C HIS A 86 4.12 -4.59 13.81
N PHE A 87 3.59 -5.80 13.63
CA PHE A 87 2.18 -6.11 13.69
C PHE A 87 1.94 -7.39 14.50
N PRO A 88 0.85 -7.47 15.27
CA PRO A 88 0.47 -8.70 15.95
C PRO A 88 0.12 -9.81 14.95
N ARG A 89 0.51 -11.05 15.28
CA ARG A 89 0.29 -12.24 14.44
C ARG A 89 -1.18 -12.42 14.02
N SER A 90 -2.12 -12.05 14.88
CA SER A 90 -3.57 -12.22 14.68
C SER A 90 -4.15 -11.43 13.50
N ILE A 91 -3.51 -10.33 13.08
CA ILE A 91 -4.00 -9.47 12.00
C ILE A 91 -3.24 -9.66 10.69
N ILE A 92 -2.14 -10.41 10.72
CA ILE A 92 -1.33 -10.69 9.54
C ILE A 92 -1.88 -11.95 8.85
N PRO A 93 -2.05 -11.93 7.51
CA PRO A 93 -2.41 -13.11 6.75
C PRO A 93 -1.48 -14.30 6.99
N THR A 94 -2.03 -15.52 6.95
CA THR A 94 -1.25 -16.76 7.04
C THR A 94 -0.12 -16.85 6.00
N LYS A 95 -0.36 -16.34 4.79
CA LYS A 95 0.65 -16.27 3.72
C LYS A 95 1.89 -15.41 4.03
N TYR A 96 1.82 -14.56 5.05
CA TYR A 96 2.93 -13.73 5.53
C TYR A 96 3.40 -14.15 6.94
N GLY A 97 3.09 -15.38 7.35
CA GLY A 97 3.48 -15.93 8.65
C GLY A 97 2.54 -15.57 9.81
N GLY A 98 1.42 -14.91 9.55
CA GLY A 98 0.42 -14.58 10.55
C GLY A 98 -0.59 -15.70 10.82
N SER A 99 -1.72 -15.37 11.46
CA SER A 99 -2.80 -16.34 11.72
C SER A 99 -4.16 -15.92 11.14
N LEU A 100 -4.22 -14.84 10.36
CA LEU A 100 -5.45 -14.40 9.71
C LEU A 100 -5.69 -15.22 8.43
N SER A 101 -6.68 -16.10 8.43
CA SER A 101 -7.03 -16.95 7.28
C SER A 101 -7.99 -16.27 6.29
N ASN A 102 -8.93 -15.46 6.77
CA ASN A 102 -10.01 -14.87 5.96
C ASN A 102 -9.80 -13.36 5.73
N TYR A 103 -8.64 -12.97 5.18
CA TYR A 103 -8.34 -11.55 4.95
C TYR A 103 -8.88 -11.01 3.62
N HIS A 104 -9.14 -11.88 2.64
CA HIS A 104 -9.64 -11.48 1.33
C HIS A 104 -11.14 -11.69 1.25
N ASP A 105 -11.90 -10.66 1.63
CA ASP A 105 -13.36 -10.66 1.56
C ASP A 105 -13.82 -9.95 0.27
N ALA A 106 -13.89 -10.72 -0.82
CA ALA A 106 -14.34 -10.20 -2.11
C ALA A 106 -15.82 -9.79 -2.10
N GLU A 107 -16.64 -10.39 -1.23
CA GLU A 107 -18.06 -10.07 -1.13
C GLU A 107 -18.28 -8.73 -0.45
N LEU A 108 -17.53 -8.46 0.64
CA LEU A 108 -17.49 -7.15 1.27
C LEU A 108 -17.05 -6.06 0.28
N MET A 109 -15.99 -6.30 -0.48
CA MET A 109 -15.50 -5.33 -1.49
C MET A 109 -16.58 -5.03 -2.54
N ARG A 110 -17.25 -6.07 -3.06
CA ARG A 110 -18.37 -5.89 -4.01
C ARG A 110 -19.53 -5.13 -3.40
N LYS A 111 -19.87 -5.41 -2.14
CA LYS A 111 -20.92 -4.69 -1.42
C LYS A 111 -20.55 -3.21 -1.25
N MET A 112 -19.34 -2.91 -0.78
CA MET A 112 -18.84 -1.53 -0.65
C MET A 112 -18.87 -0.78 -1.98
N ASN A 113 -18.49 -1.44 -3.09
CA ASN A 113 -18.58 -0.85 -4.44
C ASN A 113 -20.03 -0.52 -4.84
N LYS A 114 -20.98 -1.42 -4.56
CA LYS A 114 -22.41 -1.17 -4.81
C LYS A 114 -22.95 -0.02 -3.97
N ASP A 115 -22.61 0.00 -2.68
CA ASP A 115 -23.06 1.03 -1.74
C ASP A 115 -22.48 2.41 -2.10
N HIS A 116 -21.24 2.46 -2.60
CA HIS A 116 -20.62 3.69 -3.13
C HIS A 116 -21.36 4.25 -4.35
N GLY A 117 -21.96 3.40 -5.19
CA GLY A 117 -22.77 3.83 -6.34
C GLY A 117 -23.96 4.73 -5.96
N ASN A 118 -24.40 4.69 -4.70
CA ASN A 118 -25.53 5.47 -4.19
C ASN A 118 -25.12 6.89 -3.71
N CYS A 119 -23.82 7.20 -3.62
CA CYS A 119 -23.31 8.51 -3.19
C CYS A 119 -22.27 9.05 -4.21
N PRO A 120 -22.71 9.46 -5.42
CA PRO A 120 -21.78 9.88 -6.46
C PRO A 120 -21.29 11.30 -6.21
N GLU A 121 -20.16 11.48 -5.53
CA GLU A 121 -19.37 12.70 -5.67
C GLU A 121 -18.61 12.67 -7.01
N GLY A 122 -19.33 12.67 -8.13
CA GLY A 122 -18.77 12.76 -9.50
C GLY A 122 -17.76 11.67 -9.92
N GLY A 123 -17.51 10.67 -9.08
CA GLY A 123 -16.53 9.61 -9.32
C GLY A 123 -17.08 8.48 -10.19
N GLN A 124 -16.21 7.81 -10.94
CA GLN A 124 -16.59 6.61 -11.68
C GLN A 124 -16.84 5.43 -10.73
N PRO A 125 -17.79 4.53 -11.05
CA PRO A 125 -17.99 3.29 -10.29
C PRO A 125 -16.69 2.48 -10.23
N ASN A 126 -16.37 1.96 -9.04
CA ASN A 126 -15.17 1.16 -8.84
C ASN A 126 -15.47 -0.30 -9.25
N TYR A 127 -14.96 -0.72 -10.41
CA TYR A 127 -15.21 -2.06 -10.97
C TYR A 127 -14.18 -3.07 -10.44
N PHE A 128 -14.35 -3.51 -9.20
CA PHE A 128 -13.81 -4.78 -8.72
C PHE A 128 -14.94 -5.79 -8.53
#